data_AF-A0A7I4YXB9-F1
#
_entry.id   AF-A0A7I4YXB9-F1
#
_cell.length_a   1.000
_cell.length_b   1.000
_cell.length_c   1.000
_cell.angle_alpha   90.00
_cell.angle_beta   90.00
_cell.angle_gamma   90.00
#
_symmetry.space_group_name_H-M   'P 1'
#
loop_
_entity.id
_entity.type
_entity.pdbx_description
1 polymer ?
#
loop_
_entity_poly.entity_id
_entity_poly.type
_entity_poly.pdbx_seq_one_letter_code
_entity_poly.pdbx_strand_id
1 'polypeptide(L)'
;MTHMVFCDICNRKRPVKGARNASCQPKRNAVLLACLVKLNIISLNRARRIFDELVQTTTPTRNHKRFCREHYAESVSFLAAMVEMRTGRDSCYGLDAVPQDVLVDVLEELDLLNNRFDEKLKLNVFDLSTFYNSYASDIQHNTGKWRRCIQELAALRPPVQSAKQEVEEVLSDATLNLPIGALPPSDSSVNQDFFTDIVPKSEPQYPDDPEFPETDPTLMDRYFLVRGKKLMNLFRFCPQCGQQVRRTALTATGTAPVVHFLCDACNSTAMKWEGQDLSMSQ
;
A
#
# COMPACT_ATOMS: atom_id res chain seq x y z
N MET A 1 -28.80 8.73 18.92
CA MET A 1 -28.40 9.64 17.83
C MET A 1 -26.97 9.32 17.42
N THR A 2 -26.72 8.98 16.15
CA THR A 2 -25.35 8.79 15.65
C THR A 2 -24.67 10.14 15.47
N HIS A 3 -23.63 10.41 16.27
CA HIS A 3 -22.80 11.59 16.08
C HIS A 3 -22.13 11.54 14.71
N MET A 4 -22.16 12.66 14.01
CA MET A 4 -21.64 12.83 12.65
C MET A 4 -20.51 13.87 12.67
N VAL A 5 -19.51 13.66 11.82
CA VAL A 5 -18.36 14.56 11.64
C VAL A 5 -18.06 14.75 10.17
N PHE A 6 -17.42 15.87 9.83
CA PHE A 6 -16.95 16.13 8.48
C PHE A 6 -15.52 15.62 8.30
N CYS A 7 -15.23 15.13 7.10
CA CYS A 7 -13.86 14.83 6.69
C CYS A 7 -13.19 16.09 6.15
N ASP A 8 -12.01 16.47 6.64
CA ASP A 8 -11.28 17.66 6.18
C ASP A 8 -10.72 17.54 4.74
N ILE A 9 -10.60 16.32 4.21
CA ILE A 9 -10.13 16.08 2.84
C ILE A 9 -11.26 16.20 1.82
N CYS A 10 -12.39 15.51 2.03
CA CYS A 10 -13.49 15.48 1.05
C CYS A 10 -14.72 16.30 1.45
N ASN A 11 -14.73 16.92 2.64
CA ASN A 11 -15.86 17.68 3.22
C ASN A 11 -17.19 16.89 3.31
N ARG A 12 -17.15 15.56 3.19
CA ARG A 12 -18.34 14.70 3.34
C ARG A 12 -18.63 14.43 4.81
N LYS A 13 -19.92 14.42 5.15
CA LYS A 13 -20.41 14.04 6.48
C LYS A 13 -20.31 12.51 6.64
N ARG A 14 -19.75 12.06 7.75
CA ARG A 14 -19.52 10.66 8.09
C ARG A 14 -19.92 10.39 9.53
N PRO A 15 -20.40 9.18 9.86
CA PRO A 15 -20.55 8.78 11.26
C PRO A 15 -19.19 8.83 11.95
N VAL A 16 -19.15 9.13 13.25
CA VAL A 16 -17.88 9.20 14.02
C VAL A 16 -17.05 7.93 13.85
N LYS A 17 -17.66 6.74 13.77
CA LYS A 17 -16.95 5.47 13.53
C LYS A 17 -16.27 5.39 12.15
N GLY A 18 -16.81 6.08 11.15
CA GLY A 18 -16.31 6.11 9.76
C GLY A 18 -15.26 7.18 9.48
N ALA A 19 -14.85 7.95 10.49
CA ALA A 19 -13.76 8.92 10.40
C ALA A 19 -12.72 8.66 11.50
N ARG A 20 -11.45 8.90 11.18
CA ARG A 20 -10.32 8.79 12.10
C ARG A 20 -9.75 10.18 12.35
N ASN A 21 -9.22 10.40 13.55
CA ASN A 21 -8.38 11.57 13.80
C ASN A 21 -7.09 11.44 12.98
N ALA A 22 -6.60 12.54 12.43
CA ALA A 22 -5.29 12.60 11.82
C ALA A 22 -4.20 12.20 12.82
N SER A 23 -3.10 11.64 12.33
CA SER A 23 -2.00 11.19 13.17
C SER A 23 -1.28 12.40 13.78
N CYS A 24 -0.79 12.28 15.02
CA CYS A 24 0.14 13.27 15.60
C CYS A 24 1.55 13.17 14.99
N GLN A 25 1.84 12.13 14.22
CA GLN A 25 3.13 11.95 13.54
C GLN A 25 3.07 12.56 12.12
N PRO A 26 3.86 13.62 11.84
CA PRO A 26 3.86 14.29 10.53
C PRO A 26 4.18 13.34 9.38
N LYS A 27 5.17 12.46 9.56
CA LYS A 27 5.60 11.46 8.56
C LYS A 27 4.44 10.60 8.05
N ARG A 28 3.56 10.12 8.94
CA ARG A 28 2.39 9.33 8.55
C ARG A 28 1.37 10.14 7.75
N ASN A 29 1.18 11.42 8.11
CA ASN A 29 0.27 12.31 7.39
C ASN A 29 0.82 12.67 6.01
N ALA A 30 2.14 12.82 5.88
CA ALA A 30 2.80 13.07 4.60
C ALA A 30 2.59 11.89 3.65
N VAL A 31 2.84 10.65 4.10
CA VAL A 31 2.58 9.44 3.30
C VAL A 31 1.12 9.39 2.84
N LEU A 32 0.16 9.60 3.75
CA LEU A 32 -1.26 9.63 3.42
C LEU A 32 -1.56 10.63 2.30
N LEU A 33 -1.14 11.88 2.48
CA LEU A 33 -1.44 12.98 1.56
C LEU A 33 -0.72 12.82 0.22
N ALA A 34 0.53 12.33 0.21
CA ALA A 34 1.27 12.05 -1.02
C ALA A 34 0.56 10.99 -1.88
N CYS A 35 0.05 9.92 -1.26
CA CYS A 35 -0.72 8.89 -1.96
C CYS A 35 -2.01 9.48 -2.56
N LEU A 36 -2.75 10.31 -1.80
CA LEU A 36 -3.98 10.94 -2.28
C LEU A 36 -3.73 11.94 -3.42
N VAL A 37 -2.59 12.63 -3.41
CA VAL A 37 -2.16 13.50 -4.51
C VAL A 37 -1.87 12.68 -5.76
N LYS A 38 -1.14 11.57 -5.64
CA LYS A 38 -0.88 10.64 -6.76
C LYS A 38 -2.15 10.04 -7.35
N LEU A 39 -3.13 9.75 -6.50
CA LEU A 39 -4.46 9.29 -6.90
C LEU A 39 -5.36 10.39 -7.47
N ASN A 40 -4.87 11.64 -7.58
CA ASN A 40 -5.66 12.81 -8.02
C ASN A 40 -6.93 13.06 -7.19
N ILE A 41 -7.02 12.55 -5.96
CA ILE A 41 -8.16 12.78 -5.05
C ILE A 41 -8.09 14.19 -4.46
N ILE A 42 -6.87 14.68 -4.24
CA ILE A 42 -6.59 16.00 -3.69
C ILE A 42 -5.48 16.68 -4.48
N SER A 43 -5.56 18.00 -4.68
CA SER A 43 -4.49 18.76 -5.31
C SER A 43 -3.31 18.96 -4.35
N LEU A 44 -2.09 19.05 -4.90
CA LEU A 44 -0.86 19.30 -4.12
C LEU A 44 -0.97 20.53 -3.21
N ASN A 45 -1.54 21.63 -3.71
CA ASN A 45 -1.72 22.86 -2.93
C ASN A 45 -2.64 22.67 -1.73
N ARG A 46 -3.72 21.89 -1.89
CA ARG A 46 -4.65 21.59 -0.79
C ARG A 46 -4.02 20.62 0.20
N ALA A 47 -3.32 19.60 -0.29
CA ALA A 47 -2.58 18.66 0.55
C ALA A 47 -1.53 19.38 1.42
N ARG A 48 -0.77 20.33 0.84
CA ARG A 48 0.21 21.13 1.60
C ARG A 48 -0.45 21.94 2.72
N ARG A 49 -1.55 22.66 2.43
CA ARG A 49 -2.28 23.41 3.47
C ARG A 49 -2.75 22.52 4.62
N ILE A 50 -3.32 21.35 4.29
CA ILE A 50 -3.75 20.38 5.31
C ILE A 50 -2.54 19.90 6.11
N PHE A 51 -1.41 19.61 5.46
CA PHE A 51 -0.19 19.20 6.14
C PHE A 51 0.33 20.28 7.10
N ASP A 52 0.42 21.53 6.65
CA ASP A 52 0.85 22.67 7.47
C ASP A 52 -0.06 22.86 8.69
N GLU A 53 -1.37 22.76 8.49
CA GLU A 53 -2.37 22.81 9.57
C GLU A 53 -2.18 21.66 10.57
N LEU A 54 -1.86 20.44 10.10
CA LEU A 54 -1.59 19.30 10.97
C LEU A 54 -0.33 19.50 11.81
N VAL A 55 0.75 20.02 11.21
CA VAL A 55 2.02 20.29 11.90
C VAL A 55 1.84 21.38 12.96
N GLN A 56 1.08 22.43 12.63
CA GLN A 56 0.79 23.54 13.57
C GLN A 56 -0.16 23.11 14.71
N THR A 57 -1.10 22.21 14.45
CA THR A 57 -2.08 21.70 15.44
C THR A 57 -1.55 20.58 16.32
N THR A 58 -0.30 20.13 16.15
CA THR A 58 0.37 19.19 17.06
C THR A 58 0.62 19.76 18.47
N THR A 59 0.24 21.03 18.71
CA THR A 59 0.12 21.62 20.05
C THR A 59 -1.18 21.15 20.74
N PRO A 60 -1.17 20.83 22.05
CA PRO A 60 -2.15 19.93 22.68
C PRO A 60 -3.59 20.45 22.86
N THR A 61 -4.00 21.55 22.22
CA THR A 61 -5.23 22.26 22.59
C THR A 61 -6.20 22.62 21.46
N ARG A 62 -6.12 22.08 20.24
CA ARG A 62 -7.16 22.38 19.21
C ARG A 62 -7.41 21.31 18.15
N ASN A 63 -8.70 20.98 17.98
CA ASN A 63 -9.36 20.39 16.81
C ASN A 63 -8.49 19.47 15.92
N HIS A 64 -8.34 18.22 16.35
CA HIS A 64 -7.79 17.19 15.48
C HIS A 64 -8.58 17.11 14.17
N LYS A 65 -7.90 17.37 13.07
CA LYS A 65 -8.42 17.10 11.72
C LYS A 65 -8.92 15.67 11.67
N ARG A 66 -10.03 15.44 10.96
CA ARG A 66 -10.63 14.13 10.80
C ARG A 66 -10.67 13.74 9.34
N PHE A 67 -10.22 12.53 9.05
CA PHE A 67 -10.24 11.98 7.69
C PHE A 67 -11.14 10.74 7.65
N CYS A 68 -11.93 10.57 6.59
CA CYS A 68 -12.73 9.36 6.46
C CYS A 68 -11.83 8.14 6.23
N ARG A 69 -12.29 6.97 6.67
CA ARG A 69 -11.56 5.70 6.48
C ARG A 69 -11.30 5.36 5.02
N GLU A 70 -12.17 5.84 4.12
CA GLU A 70 -12.00 5.66 2.67
C GLU A 70 -10.67 6.22 2.17
N HIS A 71 -10.24 7.42 2.62
CA HIS A 71 -8.96 7.98 2.19
C HIS A 71 -7.76 7.18 2.70
N TYR A 72 -7.86 6.60 3.91
CA TYR A 72 -6.83 5.68 4.39
C TYR A 72 -6.79 4.41 3.53
N ALA A 73 -7.96 3.83 3.25
CA ALA A 73 -8.06 2.66 2.38
C ALA A 73 -7.53 2.94 0.97
N GLU A 74 -7.85 4.09 0.38
CA GLU A 74 -7.35 4.55 -0.93
C GLU A 74 -5.82 4.65 -0.92
N SER A 75 -5.22 5.30 0.09
CA SER A 75 -3.76 5.42 0.17
C SER A 75 -3.05 4.09 0.38
N VAL A 76 -3.57 3.21 1.25
CA VAL A 76 -2.93 1.90 1.46
C VAL A 76 -3.08 1.01 0.23
N SER A 77 -4.24 1.07 -0.42
CA SER A 77 -4.48 0.38 -1.68
C SER A 77 -3.51 0.83 -2.77
N PHE A 78 -3.23 2.14 -2.85
CA PHE A 78 -2.25 2.69 -3.76
C PHE A 78 -0.83 2.17 -3.47
N LEU A 79 -0.43 2.10 -2.21
CA LEU A 79 0.85 1.51 -1.81
C LEU A 79 0.93 0.02 -2.19
N ALA A 80 -0.15 -0.72 -1.97
CA ALA A 80 -0.23 -2.14 -2.31
C ALA A 80 -0.02 -2.35 -3.81
N ALA A 81 -0.72 -1.56 -4.63
CA ALA A 81 -0.63 -1.53 -6.08
C ALA A 81 0.79 -1.21 -6.57
N MET A 82 1.45 -0.19 -5.99
CA MET A 82 2.81 0.18 -6.36
C MET A 82 3.82 -0.94 -6.12
N VAL A 83 3.64 -1.71 -5.04
CA VAL A 83 4.48 -2.84 -4.70
C VAL A 83 4.18 -4.04 -5.61
N GLU A 84 2.92 -4.32 -5.86
CA GLU A 84 2.47 -5.41 -6.74
C GLU A 84 2.97 -5.20 -8.17
N MET A 85 2.87 -3.98 -8.72
CA MET A 85 3.41 -3.66 -10.04
C MET A 85 4.93 -3.85 -10.17
N ARG A 86 5.68 -3.75 -9.06
CA ARG A 86 7.14 -3.92 -9.04
C ARG A 86 7.57 -5.36 -8.76
N THR A 87 6.77 -6.10 -8.00
CA THR A 87 7.10 -7.47 -7.55
C THR A 87 6.37 -8.56 -8.32
N GLY A 88 5.29 -8.22 -9.03
CA GLY A 88 4.35 -9.18 -9.61
C GLY A 88 3.60 -10.04 -8.58
N ARG A 89 3.58 -9.63 -7.30
CA ARG A 89 2.97 -10.39 -6.20
C ARG A 89 2.08 -9.50 -5.35
N ASP A 90 0.95 -10.06 -4.92
CA ASP A 90 0.04 -9.38 -4.01
C ASP A 90 0.71 -9.11 -2.65
N SER A 91 0.76 -7.84 -2.26
CA SER A 91 1.28 -7.39 -0.96
C SER A 91 0.29 -7.57 0.20
N CYS A 92 -0.72 -8.44 0.02
CA CYS A 92 -1.84 -8.63 0.95
C CYS A 92 -1.44 -9.07 2.38
N TYR A 93 -0.18 -9.45 2.60
CA TYR A 93 0.37 -9.85 3.90
C TYR A 93 1.25 -8.80 4.59
N GLY A 94 1.24 -7.55 4.10
CA GLY A 94 2.06 -6.46 4.65
C GLY A 94 3.36 -6.22 3.86
N LEU A 95 4.00 -5.09 4.14
CA LEU A 95 5.22 -4.69 3.42
C LEU A 95 6.49 -5.38 3.91
N ASP A 96 6.44 -6.10 5.03
CA ASP A 96 7.62 -6.74 5.64
C ASP A 96 8.19 -7.90 4.81
N ALA A 97 7.38 -8.49 3.92
CA ALA A 97 7.80 -9.56 3.01
C ALA A 97 8.28 -9.04 1.64
N VAL A 98 8.24 -7.72 1.42
CA VAL A 98 8.58 -7.08 0.16
C VAL A 98 10.10 -6.83 0.12
N PRO A 99 10.77 -7.10 -1.01
CA PRO A 99 12.18 -6.76 -1.19
C PRO A 99 12.47 -5.28 -0.88
N GLN A 100 13.57 -5.02 -0.17
CA GLN A 100 13.88 -3.69 0.34
C GLN A 100 14.15 -2.68 -0.78
N ASP A 101 14.77 -3.12 -1.87
CA ASP A 101 14.98 -2.35 -3.10
C ASP A 101 13.66 -1.81 -3.67
N VAL A 102 12.61 -2.65 -3.74
CA VAL A 102 11.28 -2.23 -4.19
C VAL A 102 10.67 -1.16 -3.27
N LEU A 103 10.83 -1.33 -1.95
CA LEU A 103 10.32 -0.36 -0.99
C LEU A 103 11.08 0.97 -1.05
N VAL A 104 12.37 0.94 -1.39
CA VAL A 104 13.17 2.15 -1.64
C VAL A 104 12.67 2.87 -2.90
N ASP A 105 12.42 2.17 -4.00
CA ASP A 105 11.87 2.79 -5.22
C ASP A 105 10.51 3.46 -4.97
N VAL A 106 9.64 2.80 -4.21
CA VAL A 106 8.33 3.35 -3.81
C VAL A 106 8.52 4.58 -2.91
N LEU A 107 9.47 4.51 -1.98
CA LEU A 107 9.80 5.60 -1.08
C LEU A 107 10.32 6.82 -1.85
N GLU A 108 11.23 6.65 -2.79
CA GLU A 108 11.78 7.73 -3.62
C GLU A 108 10.68 8.45 -4.40
N GLU A 109 9.75 7.69 -4.99
CA GLU A 109 8.62 8.25 -5.71
C GLU A 109 7.71 9.11 -4.81
N LEU A 110 7.50 8.70 -3.56
CA LEU A 110 6.74 9.46 -2.58
C LEU A 110 7.55 10.63 -2.02
N ASP A 111 8.85 10.47 -1.78
CA ASP A 111 9.72 11.49 -1.19
C ASP A 111 9.81 12.72 -2.11
N LEU A 112 9.81 12.54 -3.43
CA LEU A 112 9.72 13.65 -4.40
C LEU A 112 8.51 14.56 -4.16
N LEU A 113 7.38 13.99 -3.74
CA LEU A 113 6.18 14.76 -3.36
C LEU A 113 6.27 15.29 -1.93
N ASN A 114 6.81 14.51 -0.99
CA ASN A 114 6.90 14.93 0.41
C ASN A 114 7.86 16.11 0.60
N ASN A 115 8.93 16.19 -0.19
CA ASN A 115 9.82 17.35 -0.24
C ASN A 115 9.07 18.65 -0.66
N ARG A 116 7.88 18.55 -1.29
CA ARG A 116 7.01 19.71 -1.58
C ARG A 116 6.11 20.09 -0.42
N PHE A 117 5.90 19.19 0.55
CA PHE A 117 5.19 19.48 1.79
C PHE A 117 6.13 20.09 2.82
N ASP A 118 7.26 19.45 3.08
CA ASP A 118 8.30 19.92 3.99
C ASP A 118 9.66 19.36 3.54
N GLU A 119 10.57 20.25 3.17
CA GLU A 119 11.93 19.89 2.72
C GLU A 119 12.73 19.14 3.79
N LYS A 120 12.42 19.39 5.07
CA LYS A 120 13.10 18.76 6.20
C LYS A 120 12.54 17.38 6.52
N LEU A 121 11.39 17.01 5.96
CA LEU A 121 10.72 15.75 6.24
C LEU A 121 11.29 14.63 5.38
N LYS A 122 12.23 13.87 5.93
CA LYS A 122 12.77 12.66 5.29
C LYS A 122 12.02 11.41 5.75
N LEU A 123 11.36 10.75 4.80
CA LEU A 123 10.74 9.45 5.03
C LEU A 123 11.76 8.32 4.92
N ASN A 124 11.49 7.22 5.61
CA ASN A 124 12.24 5.97 5.46
C ASN A 124 11.28 4.79 5.21
N VAL A 125 11.84 3.63 4.86
CA VAL A 125 11.07 2.41 4.59
C VAL A 125 10.25 1.97 5.81
N PHE A 126 10.74 2.24 7.02
CA PHE A 126 10.02 1.93 8.26
C PHE A 126 8.75 2.79 8.41
N ASP A 127 8.79 4.07 8.04
CA ASP A 127 7.62 4.96 8.05
C ASP A 127 6.55 4.46 7.09
N LEU A 128 6.96 4.00 5.90
CA LEU A 128 6.08 3.42 4.89
C LEU A 128 5.43 2.11 5.37
N SER A 129 6.23 1.19 5.90
CA SER A 129 5.79 -0.11 6.42
C SER A 129 4.85 0.07 7.62
N THR A 130 5.20 0.99 8.52
CA THR A 130 4.37 1.33 9.68
C THR A 130 3.03 1.93 9.24
N PHE A 131 3.05 2.84 8.26
CA PHE A 131 1.82 3.42 7.72
C PHE A 131 0.95 2.32 7.10
N TYR A 132 1.50 1.52 6.19
CA TYR A 132 0.77 0.44 5.51
C TYR A 132 0.15 -0.53 6.52
N ASN A 133 0.96 -1.09 7.42
CA ASN A 133 0.51 -2.08 8.40
C ASN A 133 -0.53 -1.51 9.39
N SER A 134 -0.49 -0.20 9.69
CA SER A 134 -1.47 0.45 10.57
C SER A 134 -2.87 0.57 9.95
N TYR A 135 -2.96 0.53 8.62
CA TYR A 135 -4.19 0.81 7.88
C TYR A 135 -4.55 -0.29 6.86
N ALA A 136 -3.77 -1.37 6.78
CA ALA A 136 -4.03 -2.51 5.89
C ALA A 136 -5.40 -3.16 6.11
N SER A 137 -5.90 -3.15 7.36
CA SER A 137 -7.24 -3.64 7.67
C SER A 137 -8.36 -2.79 7.05
N ASP A 138 -8.11 -1.51 6.73
CA ASP A 138 -9.09 -0.66 6.05
C ASP A 138 -9.27 -1.01 4.56
N ILE A 139 -8.35 -1.79 3.95
CA ILE A 139 -8.44 -2.25 2.55
C ILE A 139 -9.59 -3.26 2.35
N GLN A 140 -9.85 -4.11 3.36
CA GLN A 140 -10.86 -5.18 3.28
C GLN A 140 -12.29 -4.67 3.04
N HIS A 141 -12.53 -3.37 3.22
CA HIS A 141 -13.81 -2.72 2.97
C HIS A 141 -13.89 -1.97 1.61
N ASN A 142 -12.85 -1.99 0.79
CA ASN A 142 -12.77 -1.24 -0.48
C ASN A 142 -12.47 -2.15 -1.68
N THR A 143 -13.19 -3.27 -1.79
CA THR A 143 -12.89 -4.42 -2.65
C THR A 143 -12.94 -4.20 -4.18
N GLY A 144 -13.18 -2.98 -4.67
CA GLY A 144 -13.28 -2.73 -6.12
C GLY A 144 -12.55 -1.49 -6.67
N LYS A 145 -12.22 -0.50 -5.84
CA LYS A 145 -11.66 0.77 -6.35
C LYS A 145 -10.16 0.73 -6.61
N TRP A 146 -9.43 -0.13 -5.90
CA TRP A 146 -7.97 -0.19 -6.04
C TRP A 146 -7.50 -0.87 -7.32
N ARG A 147 -8.25 -1.86 -7.83
CA ARG A 147 -7.99 -2.46 -9.15
C ARG A 147 -8.03 -1.42 -10.28
N ARG A 148 -8.93 -0.43 -10.19
CA ARG A 148 -8.97 0.71 -11.12
C ARG A 148 -7.74 1.62 -10.97
N CYS A 149 -7.26 1.85 -9.74
CA CYS A 149 -6.02 2.60 -9.51
C CYS A 149 -4.80 1.90 -10.12
N ILE A 150 -4.72 0.57 -10.06
CA ILE A 150 -3.66 -0.19 -10.75
C ILE A 150 -3.70 0.06 -12.25
N GLN A 151 -4.88 0.00 -12.87
CA GLN A 151 -5.03 0.22 -14.31
C GLN A 151 -4.62 1.65 -14.71
N GLU A 152 -5.00 2.66 -13.93
CA GLU A 152 -4.63 4.06 -14.18
C GLU A 152 -3.13 4.32 -13.94
N LEU A 153 -2.52 3.70 -12.93
CA LEU A 153 -1.07 3.82 -12.68
C LEU A 153 -0.23 3.05 -13.68
N ALA A 154 -0.68 1.86 -14.07
CA ALA A 154 -0.06 1.09 -15.15
C ALA A 154 -0.14 1.86 -16.48
N ALA A 155 -1.21 2.62 -16.72
CA ALA A 155 -1.33 3.48 -17.89
C ALA A 155 -0.41 4.72 -17.84
N LEU A 156 -0.04 5.19 -16.65
CA LEU A 156 0.87 6.33 -16.46
C LEU A 156 2.36 5.93 -16.46
N ARG A 157 2.68 4.64 -16.33
CA ARG A 157 4.06 4.14 -16.41
C ARG A 157 4.34 3.65 -17.82
N PRO A 158 5.36 4.16 -18.54
CA PRO A 158 5.84 3.48 -19.73
C PRO A 158 6.27 2.06 -19.32
N PRO A 159 5.97 1.02 -20.14
CA PRO A 159 6.42 -0.32 -19.84
C PRO A 159 7.93 -0.28 -19.65
N VAL A 160 8.42 -0.87 -18.55
CA VAL A 160 9.85 -1.02 -18.29
C VAL A 160 10.39 -2.03 -19.32
N GLN A 161 10.64 -1.54 -20.52
CA GLN A 161 11.42 -2.23 -21.53
C GLN A 161 12.83 -1.65 -21.46
N SER A 162 13.71 -2.44 -20.88
CA SER A 162 15.16 -2.42 -21.08
C SER A 162 15.87 -1.10 -20.79
N ALA A 163 16.25 -0.89 -19.53
CA ALA A 163 17.42 -0.07 -19.21
C ALA A 163 18.70 -0.78 -19.71
N LYS A 164 18.91 -0.72 -21.02
CA LYS A 164 20.22 -0.76 -21.67
C LYS A 164 20.24 0.38 -22.69
N GLN A 165 21.23 1.26 -22.53
CA GLN A 165 21.54 2.45 -23.32
C GLN A 165 20.69 3.68 -23.03
N GLU A 166 21.29 4.62 -22.30
CA GLU A 166 21.37 6.04 -22.68
C GLU A 166 22.17 6.80 -21.60
N VAL A 167 23.49 6.66 -21.61
CA VAL A 167 24.41 7.73 -21.17
C VAL A 167 25.61 7.71 -22.11
N GLU A 168 25.37 8.10 -23.35
CA GLU A 168 26.40 8.68 -24.23
C GLU A 168 25.69 9.34 -25.43
N GLU A 169 25.17 10.55 -25.23
CA GLU A 169 25.42 11.62 -26.20
C GLU A 169 25.27 12.99 -25.57
N VAL A 170 26.28 13.80 -25.86
CA VAL A 170 26.70 15.01 -25.17
C VAL A 170 26.23 16.22 -25.96
N LEU A 171 25.72 17.21 -25.23
CA LEU A 171 26.00 18.65 -25.38
C LEU A 171 26.65 19.06 -26.71
N SER A 172 25.85 19.51 -27.66
CA SER A 172 26.33 20.33 -28.78
C SER A 172 26.36 21.80 -28.34
N ASP A 173 27.54 22.37 -28.10
CA ASP A 173 27.92 23.61 -28.79
C ASP A 173 29.40 24.01 -28.60
N ALA A 174 29.90 24.72 -29.61
CA ALA A 174 31.17 25.45 -29.71
C ALA A 174 32.42 24.71 -30.25
N THR A 175 32.45 24.66 -31.59
CA THR A 175 33.59 24.73 -32.52
C THR A 175 34.86 25.43 -32.00
N LEU A 176 36.03 24.77 -32.10
CA LEU A 176 37.30 25.39 -32.54
C LEU A 176 38.22 24.38 -33.27
N ASN A 177 38.67 24.84 -34.44
CA ASN A 177 39.43 24.29 -35.56
C ASN A 177 40.85 23.65 -35.35
N LEU A 178 41.15 22.71 -36.28
CA LEU A 178 42.41 22.42 -37.05
C LEU A 178 43.57 21.62 -36.37
N PRO A 179 44.49 21.00 -37.16
CA PRO A 179 44.35 19.93 -38.17
C PRO A 179 45.42 18.81 -37.96
N ILE A 180 45.44 17.77 -38.81
CA ILE A 180 46.64 17.12 -39.43
C ILE A 180 46.23 15.74 -39.94
N GLY A 181 46.49 15.49 -41.22
CA GLY A 181 45.96 14.37 -41.98
C GLY A 181 46.84 13.12 -42.02
N ALA A 182 46.29 12.07 -42.64
CA ALA A 182 46.90 11.23 -43.68
C ALA A 182 45.89 10.15 -44.09
N LEU A 183 45.63 10.09 -45.40
CA LEU A 183 44.84 9.09 -46.16
C LEU A 183 45.55 7.70 -46.19
N PRO A 184 45.06 6.68 -46.94
CA PRO A 184 43.90 5.79 -46.75
C PRO A 184 44.38 4.32 -47.02
N PRO A 185 43.73 3.45 -47.83
CA PRO A 185 42.33 3.00 -47.95
C PRO A 185 42.24 1.46 -47.70
N SER A 186 41.04 0.87 -47.71
CA SER A 186 40.82 -0.48 -48.28
C SER A 186 39.33 -0.72 -48.51
N ASP A 187 39.07 -1.21 -49.72
CA ASP A 187 37.83 -1.30 -50.47
C ASP A 187 36.81 -2.35 -50.02
N SER A 188 35.70 -2.35 -50.78
CA SER A 188 34.72 -3.40 -51.09
C SER A 188 33.41 -3.32 -50.28
N SER A 189 32.42 -2.56 -50.77
CA SER A 189 31.46 -2.87 -51.86
C SER A 189 30.31 -3.79 -51.39
N VAL A 190 29.11 -3.21 -51.25
CA VAL A 190 27.99 -3.38 -52.19
C VAL A 190 27.07 -4.55 -51.80
N ASN A 191 25.89 -4.22 -51.26
CA ASN A 191 24.63 -4.38 -52.01
C ASN A 191 23.44 -3.81 -51.23
N GLN A 192 22.72 -2.93 -51.92
CA GLN A 192 21.34 -2.55 -51.63
C GLN A 192 20.40 -3.71 -52.00
N ASP A 193 19.23 -3.72 -51.36
CA ASP A 193 17.89 -4.08 -51.87
C ASP A 193 17.06 -4.76 -50.76
N PHE A 194 15.74 -4.70 -50.68
CA PHE A 194 14.68 -3.74 -51.00
C PHE A 194 13.43 -4.37 -50.33
N PHE A 195 12.66 -3.56 -49.59
CA PHE A 195 11.22 -3.68 -49.26
C PHE A 195 10.55 -4.97 -48.70
N THR A 196 9.73 -4.70 -47.66
CA THR A 196 8.43 -5.31 -47.26
C THR A 196 8.38 -6.74 -46.73
N ASP A 197 7.94 -6.89 -45.48
CA ASP A 197 6.54 -7.29 -45.23
C ASP A 197 6.09 -7.06 -43.78
N ILE A 198 4.88 -6.52 -43.68
CA ILE A 198 4.08 -6.32 -42.46
C ILE A 198 3.50 -7.69 -42.06
N VAL A 199 3.78 -8.16 -40.84
CA VAL A 199 3.04 -9.28 -40.23
C VAL A 199 2.36 -8.80 -38.94
N PRO A 200 1.03 -8.91 -38.81
CA PRO A 200 0.32 -8.46 -37.63
C PRO A 200 0.44 -9.44 -36.46
N LYS A 201 0.81 -8.87 -35.31
CA LYS A 201 0.48 -9.18 -33.91
C LYS A 201 -0.30 -10.47 -33.65
N SER A 202 0.31 -11.41 -32.92
CA SER A 202 -0.41 -12.36 -32.04
C SER A 202 0.00 -12.10 -30.60
N GLU A 203 -0.98 -11.73 -29.77
CA GLU A 203 -0.82 -11.59 -28.32
C GLU A 203 -0.71 -12.99 -27.68
N PRO A 204 0.20 -13.20 -26.72
CA PRO A 204 0.21 -14.44 -25.95
C PRO A 204 -1.02 -14.48 -25.04
N GLN A 205 -1.90 -15.46 -25.25
CA GLN A 205 -2.98 -15.78 -24.33
C GLN A 205 -2.38 -16.33 -23.03
N TYR A 206 -2.60 -15.63 -21.92
CA TYR A 206 -2.28 -16.14 -20.58
C TYR A 206 -3.39 -17.10 -20.13
N PRO A 207 -3.05 -18.24 -19.52
CA PRO A 207 -4.03 -19.20 -19.02
C PRO A 207 -4.85 -18.61 -17.86
N ASP A 208 -6.12 -18.99 -17.80
CA ASP A 208 -7.12 -18.56 -16.82
C ASP A 208 -6.62 -18.61 -15.36
N ASP A 209 -6.95 -17.58 -14.57
CA ASP A 209 -6.67 -17.52 -13.13
C ASP A 209 -7.21 -18.76 -12.40
N PRO A 210 -6.46 -19.35 -11.44
CA PRO A 210 -6.95 -20.49 -10.67
C PRO A 210 -8.17 -20.07 -9.84
N GLU A 211 -9.31 -20.69 -10.15
CA GLU A 211 -10.58 -20.52 -9.44
C GLU A 211 -10.40 -20.88 -7.95
N PHE A 212 -10.59 -19.90 -7.07
CA PHE A 212 -10.56 -20.15 -5.63
C PHE A 212 -11.82 -20.90 -5.22
N PRO A 213 -11.72 -22.04 -4.50
CA PRO A 213 -12.89 -22.79 -4.10
C PRO A 213 -13.73 -21.98 -3.11
N GLU A 214 -15.02 -21.85 -3.40
CA GLU A 214 -15.99 -21.28 -2.47
C GLU A 214 -16.03 -22.09 -1.16
N THR A 215 -16.24 -21.40 -0.04
CA THR A 215 -16.31 -22.07 1.26
C THR A 215 -17.65 -22.80 1.40
N ASP A 216 -17.61 -24.11 1.62
CA ASP A 216 -18.81 -24.92 1.87
C ASP A 216 -19.54 -24.43 3.14
N PRO A 217 -20.80 -23.95 3.04
CA PRO A 217 -21.54 -23.41 4.16
C PRO A 217 -21.79 -24.44 5.28
N THR A 218 -21.78 -25.73 4.98
CA THR A 218 -21.97 -26.79 5.99
C THR A 218 -20.79 -26.89 6.96
N LEU A 219 -19.64 -26.31 6.61
CA LEU A 219 -18.47 -26.27 7.48
C LEU A 219 -18.58 -25.23 8.59
N MET A 220 -19.51 -24.26 8.48
CA MET A 220 -19.65 -23.17 9.46
C MET A 220 -20.13 -23.66 10.84
N ASP A 221 -20.91 -24.73 10.87
CA ASP A 221 -21.45 -25.33 12.08
C ASP A 221 -20.62 -26.52 12.61
N ARG A 222 -19.47 -26.82 11.98
CA ARG A 222 -18.62 -27.96 12.37
C ARG A 222 -17.48 -27.54 13.28
N TYR A 223 -17.22 -28.36 14.29
CA TYR A 223 -16.03 -28.21 15.14
C TYR A 223 -14.80 -28.83 14.46
N PHE A 224 -13.72 -28.05 14.43
CA PHE A 224 -12.43 -28.49 13.93
C PHE A 224 -11.42 -28.62 15.07
N LEU A 225 -10.67 -29.72 15.08
CA LEU A 225 -9.58 -29.92 16.02
C LEU A 225 -8.34 -29.16 15.54
N VAL A 226 -7.93 -28.14 16.30
CA VAL A 226 -6.80 -27.28 15.96
C VAL A 226 -5.70 -27.42 17.01
N ARG A 227 -4.45 -27.60 16.56
CA ARG A 227 -3.28 -27.59 17.47
C ARG A 227 -3.19 -26.22 18.16
N GLY A 228 -2.97 -26.20 19.47
CA GLY A 228 -2.91 -24.95 20.26
C GLY A 228 -1.99 -23.87 19.68
N LYS A 229 -0.82 -24.24 19.14
CA LYS A 229 0.09 -23.29 18.46
C LYS A 229 -0.54 -22.64 17.22
N LYS A 230 -1.31 -23.38 16.42
CA LYS A 230 -2.03 -22.84 15.25
C LYS A 230 -3.18 -21.94 15.71
N LEU A 231 -3.91 -22.34 16.75
CA LEU A 231 -4.97 -21.51 17.33
C LEU A 231 -4.41 -20.16 17.81
N MET A 232 -3.29 -20.17 18.53
CA MET A 232 -2.64 -18.94 19.01
C MET A 232 -2.14 -18.02 17.89
N ASN A 233 -1.81 -18.57 16.71
CA ASN A 233 -1.46 -17.74 15.55
C ASN A 233 -2.66 -16.92 15.03
N LEU A 234 -3.88 -17.45 15.14
CA LEU A 234 -5.11 -16.73 14.77
C LEU A 234 -5.35 -15.55 15.73
N PHE A 235 -5.06 -15.75 17.01
CA PHE A 235 -5.17 -14.71 18.04
C PHE A 235 -3.91 -13.84 18.14
N ARG A 236 -3.09 -13.69 17.08
CA ARG A 236 -2.04 -12.65 17.06
C ARG A 236 -2.62 -11.25 16.96
N PHE A 237 -3.85 -11.16 16.44
CA PHE A 237 -4.61 -9.93 16.31
C PHE A 237 -5.92 -10.04 17.10
N CYS A 238 -6.39 -8.92 17.62
CA CYS A 238 -7.63 -8.83 18.36
C CYS A 238 -8.80 -9.12 17.41
N PRO A 239 -9.67 -10.12 17.70
CA PRO A 239 -10.82 -10.44 16.84
C PRO A 239 -11.86 -9.30 16.75
N GLN A 240 -11.81 -8.32 17.66
CA GLN A 240 -12.75 -7.19 17.69
C GLN A 240 -12.28 -5.97 16.89
N CYS A 241 -10.98 -5.67 16.87
CA CYS A 241 -10.46 -4.46 16.23
C CYS A 241 -9.31 -4.69 15.24
N GLY A 242 -8.81 -5.92 15.12
CA GLY A 242 -7.69 -6.27 14.24
C GLY A 242 -6.31 -5.79 14.70
N GLN A 243 -6.20 -5.02 15.79
CA GLN A 243 -4.92 -4.59 16.34
C GLN A 243 -4.16 -5.79 16.93
N GLN A 244 -2.83 -5.79 16.84
CA GLN A 244 -2.01 -6.80 17.50
C GLN A 244 -2.31 -6.82 19.00
N VAL A 245 -2.61 -8.01 19.53
CA VAL A 245 -2.85 -8.19 20.95
C VAL A 245 -1.53 -8.16 21.71
N ARG A 246 -1.52 -7.44 22.83
CA ARG A 246 -0.34 -7.25 23.67
C ARG A 246 0.12 -8.56 24.30
N ARG A 247 -0.85 -9.37 24.72
CA ARG A 247 -0.60 -10.65 25.37
C ARG A 247 -1.72 -11.61 25.05
N THR A 248 -1.36 -12.86 24.83
CA THR A 248 -2.28 -13.98 24.71
C THR A 248 -1.87 -15.12 25.62
N ALA A 249 -2.84 -15.87 26.11
CA ALA A 249 -2.63 -17.09 26.87
C ALA A 249 -3.68 -18.12 26.48
N LEU A 250 -3.26 -19.36 26.33
CA LEU A 250 -4.15 -20.49 26.06
C LEU A 250 -4.33 -21.29 27.35
N THR A 251 -5.59 -21.48 27.73
CA THR A 251 -6.03 -22.38 28.80
C THR A 251 -7.04 -23.36 28.20
N ALA A 252 -7.51 -24.32 29.01
CA ALA A 252 -8.54 -25.26 28.59
C ALA A 252 -9.56 -25.45 29.71
N THR A 253 -10.83 -25.54 29.32
CA THR A 253 -11.93 -25.96 30.19
C THR A 253 -12.48 -27.26 29.65
N GLY A 254 -12.16 -28.39 30.30
CA GLY A 254 -12.43 -29.71 29.74
C GLY A 254 -11.64 -29.93 28.43
N THR A 255 -12.35 -30.25 27.35
CA THR A 255 -11.76 -30.40 25.99
C THR A 255 -11.79 -29.10 25.18
N ALA A 256 -12.43 -28.04 25.68
CA ALA A 256 -12.57 -26.78 24.96
C ALA A 256 -11.37 -25.86 25.19
N PRO A 257 -10.71 -25.35 24.13
CA PRO A 257 -9.66 -24.35 24.28
C PRO A 257 -10.27 -23.00 24.67
N VAL A 258 -9.60 -22.31 25.59
CA VAL A 258 -9.96 -20.97 26.04
C VAL A 258 -8.77 -20.05 25.77
N VAL A 259 -8.99 -19.01 24.96
CA VAL A 259 -7.96 -18.02 24.66
C VAL A 259 -8.25 -16.75 25.43
N HIS A 260 -7.33 -16.39 26.31
CA HIS A 260 -7.31 -15.09 26.97
C HIS A 260 -6.42 -14.14 26.18
N PHE A 261 -6.90 -12.92 25.92
CA PHE A 261 -6.13 -11.93 25.19
C PHE A 261 -6.34 -10.51 25.70
N LEU A 262 -5.29 -9.71 25.61
CA LEU A 262 -5.28 -8.30 26.00
C LEU A 262 -5.08 -7.43 24.77
N CYS A 263 -5.99 -6.48 24.55
CA CYS A 263 -5.95 -5.56 23.41
C CYS A 263 -6.00 -4.11 23.89
N ASP A 264 -4.86 -3.42 23.84
CA ASP A 264 -4.72 -2.03 24.29
C ASP A 264 -5.71 -1.06 23.59
N ALA A 265 -6.17 -1.40 22.38
CA ALA A 265 -7.12 -0.59 21.61
C ALA A 265 -8.61 -0.80 21.98
N CYS A 266 -8.99 -1.97 22.52
CA CYS A 266 -10.39 -2.30 22.82
C CYS A 266 -10.70 -2.16 24.30
N ASN A 267 -9.79 -2.65 25.15
CA ASN A 267 -9.95 -2.65 26.60
C ASN A 267 -8.62 -3.07 27.26
N SER A 268 -8.28 -2.46 28.39
CA SER A 268 -7.10 -2.85 29.19
C SER A 268 -7.33 -4.12 30.01
N THR A 269 -8.56 -4.65 30.06
CA THR A 269 -8.92 -5.89 30.75
C THR A 269 -8.87 -7.12 29.85
N ALA A 270 -8.58 -8.28 30.43
CA ALA A 270 -8.43 -9.54 29.70
C ALA A 270 -9.76 -10.00 29.08
N MET A 271 -9.78 -10.09 27.75
CA MET A 271 -10.89 -10.66 26.99
C MET A 271 -10.72 -12.17 26.87
N LYS A 272 -11.84 -12.89 26.71
CA LYS A 272 -11.90 -14.35 26.66
C LYS A 272 -12.63 -14.79 25.38
N TRP A 273 -12.04 -15.74 24.67
CA TRP A 273 -12.69 -16.49 23.60
C TRP A 273 -12.73 -17.97 23.99
N GLU A 274 -13.85 -18.63 23.72
CA GLU A 274 -14.09 -20.03 24.06
C GLU A 274 -14.38 -20.81 22.79
N GLY A 275 -13.75 -21.98 22.65
CA GLY A 275 -13.95 -22.84 21.48
C GLY A 275 -15.27 -23.61 21.44
N GLN A 276 -16.15 -23.39 22.42
CA GLN A 276 -17.49 -23.95 22.51
C GLN A 276 -18.43 -22.91 23.14
N ASP A 277 -19.66 -22.81 22.61
CA ASP A 277 -20.71 -22.02 23.23
C ASP A 277 -21.29 -22.77 24.43
N LEU A 278 -21.44 -22.07 25.56
CA LEU A 278 -22.01 -22.59 26.81
C LEU A 278 -23.48 -23.02 26.70
N SER A 279 -24.13 -22.80 25.54
CA SER A 279 -25.50 -23.25 25.26
C SER A 279 -25.61 -24.75 24.99
N MET A 280 -24.50 -25.47 24.84
CA MET A 280 -24.46 -26.91 24.53
C MET A 280 -23.86 -27.77 25.66
N SER A 281 -23.63 -27.21 26.85
CA SER A 281 -23.11 -27.91 28.02
C SER A 281 -24.16 -28.04 29.13
N GLN A 282 -25.29 -28.68 28.81
CA GLN A 282 -26.20 -29.30 29.78
C GLN A 282 -26.33 -30.79 29.46
#